data_AF-A0A3S4BTJ4-F1
#
_entry.id   AF-A0A3S4BTJ4-F1
#
_cell.length_a   1.000
_cell.length_b   1.000
_cell.length_c   1.000
_cell.angle_alpha   90.00
_cell.angle_beta   90.00
_cell.angle_gamma   90.00
#
_symmetry.space_group_name_H-M   'P 1'
#
loop_
_entity.id
_entity.type
_entity.pdbx_description
1 polymer ?
#
loop_
_entity_poly.entity_id
_entity_poly.type
_entity_poly.pdbx_seq_one_letter_code
_entity_poly.pdbx_strand_id
1 'polypeptide(L)'
;MTTRLLPALHEGHAPIQLHGAFDEALEAYQAWTPGTDEPQVEFEGRMIPISSVFGRMRTCTDILPWRIEADVLDTVGGMLPAGGERSITYADAALVLRALCVDRLRDDDGVRVAVR
;
A
#
# COMPACT_ATOMS: atom_id res chain seq x y z
N MET A 1 19.82 -16.54 -8.41
CA MET A 1 19.59 -15.25 -7.72
C MET A 1 18.11 -14.95 -7.78
N THR A 2 17.38 -15.00 -6.66
CA THR A 2 15.96 -14.64 -6.64
C THR A 2 15.84 -13.13 -6.79
N THR A 3 15.57 -12.66 -8.01
CA THR A 3 15.23 -11.26 -8.31
C THR A 3 13.86 -10.95 -7.72
N ARG A 4 13.80 -10.78 -6.39
CA ARG A 4 12.64 -10.18 -5.75
C ARG A 4 12.56 -8.74 -6.25
N LEU A 5 11.42 -8.37 -6.86
CA LEU A 5 11.21 -7.03 -7.45
C LEU A 5 11.29 -5.89 -6.42
N LEU A 6 10.99 -6.21 -5.16
CA LEU A 6 11.13 -5.31 -4.01
C LEU A 6 12.09 -5.94 -2.98
N PRO A 7 12.91 -5.14 -2.29
CA PRO A 7 13.83 -5.64 -1.26
C PRO A 7 13.06 -6.29 -0.10
N ALA A 8 13.72 -7.21 0.61
CA ALA A 8 13.17 -7.77 1.84
C ALA A 8 13.34 -6.77 3.00
N LEU A 9 12.48 -6.88 4.01
CA LEU A 9 12.70 -6.21 5.28
C LEU A 9 13.89 -6.86 6.01
N HIS A 10 14.62 -6.07 6.78
CA HIS A 10 15.69 -6.53 7.67
C HIS A 10 15.25 -6.34 9.12
N GLU A 11 15.05 -7.45 9.84
CA GLU A 11 14.60 -7.43 11.25
C GLU A 11 13.31 -6.61 11.48
N GLY A 12 12.42 -6.57 10.49
CA GLY A 12 11.18 -5.78 10.54
C GLY A 12 11.30 -4.36 10.00
N HIS A 13 12.51 -3.89 9.70
CA HIS A 13 12.75 -2.56 9.16
C HIS A 13 12.81 -2.56 7.64
N ALA A 14 12.21 -1.54 7.01
CA ALA A 14 12.30 -1.35 5.58
C ALA A 14 13.53 -0.51 5.20
N PRO A 15 14.17 -0.80 4.05
CA PRO A 15 15.15 0.13 3.48
C PRO A 15 14.45 1.42 3.02
N ILE A 16 15.19 2.53 3.02
CA ILE A 16 14.64 3.87 2.73
C ILE A 16 13.91 3.97 1.39
N GLN A 17 14.40 3.27 0.37
CA GLN A 17 13.76 3.24 -0.95
C GLN A 17 12.36 2.64 -0.88
N LEU A 18 12.16 1.63 -0.02
CA LEU A 18 10.86 0.98 0.14
C LEU A 18 9.88 1.86 0.94
N HIS A 19 10.37 2.71 1.85
CA HIS A 19 9.53 3.76 2.45
C HIS A 19 9.06 4.77 1.41
N GLY A 20 9.95 5.21 0.50
CA GLY A 20 9.58 6.11 -0.61
C GLY A 20 8.56 5.48 -1.56
N ALA A 21 8.77 4.21 -1.92
CA ALA A 21 7.83 3.47 -2.76
C ALA A 21 6.43 3.36 -2.14
N PHE A 22 6.35 3.27 -0.80
CA PHE A 22 5.07 3.23 -0.09
C PHE A 22 4.33 4.56 -0.17
N ASP A 23 5.07 5.66 -0.04
CA ASP A 23 4.52 7.02 -0.16
C ASP A 23 3.92 7.22 -1.56
N GLU A 24 4.71 6.94 -2.61
CA GLU A 24 4.25 7.00 -3.99
C GLU A 24 3.06 6.06 -4.25
N ALA A 25 3.07 4.86 -3.65
CA ALA A 25 1.96 3.91 -3.79
C ALA A 25 0.67 4.40 -3.12
N LEU A 26 0.77 5.11 -1.98
CA LEU A 26 -0.36 5.72 -1.30
C LEU A 26 -0.96 6.85 -2.15
N GLU A 27 -0.12 7.75 -2.65
CA GLU A 27 -0.56 8.83 -3.56
C GLU A 27 -1.24 8.26 -4.81
N ALA A 28 -0.65 7.23 -5.42
CA ALA A 28 -1.21 6.55 -6.58
C ALA A 28 -2.55 5.85 -6.26
N TYR A 29 -2.69 5.27 -5.06
CA TYR A 29 -3.97 4.70 -4.61
C TYR A 29 -5.06 5.76 -4.46
N GLN A 30 -4.73 6.92 -3.89
CA GLN A 30 -5.66 8.03 -3.70
C GLN A 30 -6.13 8.62 -5.03
N ALA A 31 -5.24 8.68 -6.03
CA ALA A 31 -5.56 9.11 -7.38
C ALA A 31 -6.21 8.02 -8.25
N TRP A 32 -6.33 6.79 -7.75
CA TRP A 32 -6.80 5.67 -8.56
C TRP A 32 -8.28 5.80 -8.90
N THR A 33 -8.57 5.95 -10.19
CA THR A 33 -9.94 6.01 -10.71
C THR A 33 -10.59 4.62 -10.69
N PRO A 34 -11.77 4.45 -10.05
CA PRO A 34 -12.49 3.17 -10.07
C PRO A 34 -12.78 2.70 -11.50
N GLY A 35 -12.70 1.39 -11.74
CA GLY A 35 -12.93 0.81 -13.07
C GLY A 35 -11.67 0.72 -13.95
N THR A 36 -10.54 1.24 -13.48
CA THR A 36 -9.26 1.23 -14.21
C THR A 36 -8.28 0.21 -13.62
N ASP A 37 -7.30 -0.20 -14.42
CA ASP A 37 -6.28 -1.14 -13.98
C ASP A 37 -5.47 -0.59 -12.79
N GLU A 38 -4.88 -1.51 -12.02
CA GLU A 38 -4.10 -1.16 -10.84
C GLU A 38 -2.93 -0.22 -11.18
N PRO A 39 -2.79 0.93 -10.47
CA PRO A 39 -1.66 1.81 -10.62
C PRO A 39 -0.35 1.10 -10.32
N GLN A 40 0.71 1.59 -10.96
CA GLN A 40 2.07 1.12 -10.74
C GLN A 40 2.95 2.30 -10.37
N VAL A 41 3.92 2.06 -9.49
CA VAL A 41 4.97 3.02 -9.12
C VAL A 41 6.32 2.53 -9.63
N GLU A 42 7.23 3.46 -9.92
CA GLU A 42 8.57 3.10 -10.35
C GLU A 42 9.43 2.72 -9.12
N PHE A 43 10.06 1.55 -9.15
CA PHE A 43 11.04 1.14 -8.16
C PHE A 43 12.27 0.60 -8.87
N GLU A 44 13.41 1.29 -8.72
CA GLU A 44 14.69 0.92 -9.34
C GLU A 44 14.57 0.61 -10.85
N GLY A 45 13.84 1.46 -11.58
CA GLY A 45 13.63 1.34 -13.02
C GLY A 45 12.61 0.27 -13.45
N ARG A 46 11.76 -0.19 -12.54
CA ARG A 46 10.69 -1.16 -12.81
C ARG A 46 9.35 -0.64 -12.35
N MET A 47 8.31 -0.86 -13.13
CA MET A 47 6.94 -0.54 -12.71
C MET A 47 6.39 -1.66 -11.82
N ILE A 48 6.03 -1.32 -10.58
CA ILE A 48 5.56 -2.26 -9.55
C ILE A 48 4.12 -1.92 -9.17
N PRO A 49 3.19 -2.89 -9.18
CA PRO A 49 1.82 -2.65 -8.70
C PRO A 49 1.78 -2.19 -7.23
N ILE A 50 0.96 -1.20 -6.91
CA ILE A 50 0.88 -0.62 -5.56
C ILE A 50 0.54 -1.64 -4.48
N SER A 51 -0.32 -2.63 -4.76
CA SER A 51 -0.68 -3.72 -3.85
C SER A 51 0.51 -4.61 -3.51
N SER A 52 1.51 -4.69 -4.39
CA SER A 52 2.77 -5.42 -4.16
C SER A 52 3.68 -4.64 -3.20
N VAL A 53 3.71 -3.31 -3.29
CA VAL A 53 4.43 -2.45 -2.35
C VAL A 53 3.83 -2.58 -0.95
N PHE A 54 2.52 -2.39 -0.80
CA PHE A 54 1.82 -2.60 0.47
C PHE A 54 2.02 -4.04 0.98
N GLY A 55 1.89 -5.04 0.12
CA GLY A 55 2.11 -6.44 0.48
C GLY A 55 3.53 -6.73 0.99
N ARG A 56 4.53 -6.02 0.49
CA ARG A 56 5.91 -6.12 0.97
C ARG A 56 6.08 -5.54 2.38
N MET A 57 5.33 -4.49 2.73
CA MET A 57 5.44 -3.78 4.01
C MET A 57 4.53 -4.32 5.12
N ARG A 58 3.76 -5.37 4.88
CA ARG A 58 2.81 -5.97 5.85
C ARG A 58 3.40 -6.44 7.18
N THR A 59 4.72 -6.55 7.31
CA THR A 59 5.44 -6.89 8.56
C THR A 59 6.48 -5.82 8.93
N CYS A 60 6.35 -4.62 8.38
CA CYS A 60 7.23 -3.50 8.68
C CYS A 60 6.88 -2.92 10.06
N THR A 61 7.82 -2.97 10.99
CA THR A 61 7.66 -2.48 12.36
C THR A 61 8.01 -1.01 12.53
N ASP A 62 8.47 -0.36 11.45
CA ASP A 62 8.70 1.08 11.43
C ASP A 62 7.40 1.84 11.72
N ILE A 63 7.52 2.89 12.53
CA ILE A 63 6.43 3.81 12.83
C ILE A 63 6.15 4.67 11.59
N LEU A 64 4.87 4.90 11.29
CA LEU A 64 4.49 5.82 10.22
C LEU A 64 4.91 7.25 10.56
N PRO A 65 5.54 7.98 9.64
CA PRO A 65 5.76 9.40 9.80
C PRO A 65 4.40 10.13 9.83
N TRP A 66 4.29 11.15 10.68
CA TRP A 66 3.04 11.89 10.92
C TRP A 66 2.31 12.36 9.65
N ARG A 67 3.07 12.77 8.62
CA ARG A 67 2.53 13.21 7.34
C ARG A 67 1.80 12.07 6.63
N ILE A 68 2.46 10.92 6.54
CA ILE A 68 1.92 9.73 5.89
C ILE A 68 0.76 9.17 6.71
N GLU A 69 0.84 9.23 8.04
CA GLU A 69 -0.24 8.82 8.92
C GLU A 69 -1.54 9.58 8.62
N ALA A 70 -1.49 10.91 8.46
CA ALA A 70 -2.65 11.71 8.09
C ALA A 70 -3.24 11.27 6.73
N ASP A 71 -2.39 11.13 5.71
CA ASP A 71 -2.80 10.72 4.36
C ASP A 71 -3.42 9.30 4.37
N VAL A 72 -2.88 8.39 5.18
CA VAL A 72 -3.42 7.05 5.38
C VAL A 72 -4.79 7.12 6.06
N LEU A 73 -4.93 7.88 7.14
CA LEU A 73 -6.20 8.00 7.89
C LEU A 73 -7.32 8.57 7.01
N ASP A 74 -7.02 9.55 6.17
CA ASP A 74 -7.97 10.09 5.20
C ASP A 74 -8.40 9.04 4.16
N THR A 75 -7.50 8.12 3.82
CA THR A 75 -7.73 7.06 2.83
C THR A 75 -8.51 5.87 3.40
N VAL A 76 -8.16 5.43 4.60
CA VAL A 76 -8.69 4.20 5.21
C VAL A 76 -9.84 4.47 6.19
N GLY A 77 -10.09 5.74 6.53
CA GLY A 77 -11.06 6.12 7.54
C GLY A 77 -10.85 5.40 8.87
N GLY A 78 -11.93 4.93 9.49
CA GLY A 78 -11.91 4.24 10.78
C GLY A 78 -11.47 2.77 10.75
N MET A 79 -10.89 2.29 9.64
CA MET A 79 -10.46 0.88 9.51
C MET A 79 -9.15 0.57 10.21
N LEU A 80 -8.38 1.60 10.58
CA LEU A 80 -7.22 1.44 11.46
C LEU A 80 -7.63 1.56 12.93
N PRO A 81 -6.92 0.89 13.84
CA PRO A 81 -7.12 1.09 15.27
C PRO A 81 -6.84 2.56 15.61
N ALA A 82 -7.91 3.36 15.70
CA ALA A 82 -7.83 4.76 16.05
C ALA A 82 -7.61 4.90 17.57
N GLY A 83 -6.54 5.61 17.95
CA GLY A 83 -6.48 6.34 19.22
C GLY A 83 -6.21 5.51 20.47
N GLY A 84 -5.00 4.96 20.59
CA GLY A 84 -4.41 4.54 21.87
C GLY A 84 -2.95 5.03 22.00
N GLU A 85 -2.26 4.69 23.08
CA GLU A 85 -0.83 5.00 23.31
C GLU A 85 0.13 4.37 22.27
N ARG A 86 -0.39 3.54 21.36
CA ARG A 86 0.38 2.81 20.36
C ARG A 86 0.43 3.59 19.05
N SER A 87 1.65 3.92 18.62
CA SER A 87 1.91 4.48 17.29
C SER A 87 1.51 3.51 16.17
N ILE A 88 0.95 4.04 15.08
CA ILE A 88 0.60 3.27 13.89
C ILE A 88 1.90 2.92 13.14
N THR A 89 2.06 1.66 12.77
CA THR A 89 3.22 1.18 12.00
C THR A 89 2.90 1.08 10.51
N TYR A 90 3.93 1.06 9.67
CA TYR A 90 3.76 0.77 8.25
C TYR A 90 3.01 -0.54 8.01
N ALA A 91 3.23 -1.58 8.83
CA ALA A 91 2.47 -2.82 8.72
C ALA A 91 0.96 -2.62 8.90
N ASP A 92 0.56 -1.81 9.90
CA ASP A 92 -0.85 -1.54 10.18
C ASP A 92 -1.53 -0.90 8.95
N ALA A 93 -0.92 0.14 8.37
CA ALA A 93 -1.43 0.78 7.15
C ALA A 93 -1.38 -0.14 5.92
N ALA A 94 -0.26 -0.84 5.72
CA ALA A 94 -0.02 -1.68 4.56
C ALA A 94 -1.04 -2.83 4.44
N LEU A 95 -1.46 -3.41 5.57
CA LEU A 95 -2.47 -4.46 5.59
C LEU A 95 -3.83 -3.95 5.09
N VAL A 96 -4.26 -2.78 5.57
CA VAL A 96 -5.54 -2.19 5.18
C VAL A 96 -5.51 -1.71 3.73
N LEU A 97 -4.48 -0.96 3.34
CA LEU A 97 -4.34 -0.46 1.96
C LEU A 97 -4.27 -1.59 0.93
N ARG A 98 -3.60 -2.70 1.28
CA ARG A 98 -3.59 -3.88 0.41
C ARG A 98 -4.97 -4.52 0.29
N ALA A 99 -5.72 -4.63 1.38
CA ALA A 99 -7.08 -5.16 1.34
C ALA A 99 -7.97 -4.30 0.43
N LEU A 100 -7.88 -2.98 0.57
CA LEU A 100 -8.61 -2.03 -0.27
C LEU A 100 -8.26 -2.15 -1.76
N CYS A 101 -6.99 -2.39 -2.11
CA CYS A 101 -6.60 -2.67 -3.50
C CYS A 101 -7.30 -3.93 -4.02
N VAL A 102 -7.31 -5.01 -3.23
CA VAL A 102 -7.94 -6.28 -3.62
C VAL A 102 -9.44 -6.13 -3.80
N ASP A 103 -10.11 -5.42 -2.90
CA ASP A 103 -11.55 -5.20 -2.98
C ASP A 103 -11.93 -4.36 -4.20
N ARG A 104 -11.17 -3.29 -4.48
CA ARG A 104 -11.38 -2.46 -5.67
C ARG A 104 -11.21 -3.23 -6.98
N LEU A 105 -10.23 -4.13 -7.06
CA LEU A 105 -10.02 -4.99 -8.24
C LEU A 105 -11.15 -5.99 -8.43
N ARG A 106 -11.69 -6.55 -7.34
CA ARG A 106 -12.82 -7.49 -7.40
C ARG A 106 -14.10 -6.81 -7.87
N ASP A 107 -14.36 -5.59 -7.38
CA ASP A 107 -15.52 -4.81 -7.82
C ASP A 107 -15.44 -4.49 -9.31
N ASP A 108 -14.25 -4.16 -9.81
CA ASP A 108 -14.00 -3.94 -11.23
C ASP A 108 -14.19 -5.21 -12.09
N ASP A 109 -13.69 -6.37 -11.65
CA ASP A 109 -13.96 -7.66 -12.31
C ASP A 109 -15.48 -7.97 -12.36
N GLY A 110 -16.20 -7.70 -11.28
CA GLY A 110 -17.66 -7.85 -11.22
C GLY A 110 -18.39 -6.96 -12.22
N VAL A 111 -17.96 -5.70 -12.37
CA VAL A 111 -18.51 -4.76 -13.36
C VAL A 111 -18.16 -5.21 -14.78
N ARG A 112 -16.92 -5.60 -15.06
CA ARG A 112 -16.46 -6.04 -16.39
C ARG A 112 -17.18 -7.30 -16.87
N VAL A 113 -17.54 -8.21 -15.95
CA VAL A 113 -18.36 -9.40 -16.25
C VAL A 113 -19.82 -9.01 -16.52
N ALA A 114 -20.39 -8.07 -15.78
CA ALA A 114 -21.79 -7.66 -15.93
C ALA A 114 -22.08 -6.85 -17.22
N VAL A 115 -21.07 -6.26 -17.84
CA VAL A 115 -21.19 -5.46 -19.09
C VAL A 115 -20.95 -6.31 -20.36
N ARG A 116 -20.79 -7.64 -20.23
CA ARG A 116 -20.67 -8.59 -21.35
C ARG A 116 -21.94 -9.39 -21.56
#